data_AF-A0A3S4IKE3-F1
#
_entry.id   AF-A0A3S4IKE3-F1
#
_cell.length_a   1.000
_cell.length_b   1.000
_cell.length_c   1.000
_cell.angle_alpha   90.00
_cell.angle_beta   90.00
_cell.angle_gamma   90.00
#
_symmetry.space_group_name_H-M   'P 1'
#
loop_
_entity.id
_entity.type
_entity.pdbx_description
1 polymer ?
#
loop_
_entity_poly.entity_id
_entity_poly.type
_entity_poly.pdbx_seq_one_letter_code
_entity_poly.pdbx_strand_id
1 'polypeptide(L)'
;MDNHFGKGLIAGMKAPYADSAQKVLGFCTDYKRGFVLGFSHRMFEKTGDRQLSAWEAGVLTRRYGLDKEMVMDFFREHDSSTTVRYFMAGYRLEGQ
;
A
#
# COMPACT_ATOMS: atom_id res chain seq x y z
N MET A 1 13.06 -20.40 -3.65
CA MET A 1 12.06 -19.60 -2.91
C MET A 1 12.13 -18.19 -3.45
N ASP A 2 11.25 -17.83 -4.36
CA ASP A 2 11.16 -16.45 -4.84
C ASP A 2 10.34 -15.63 -3.85
N ASN A 3 11.00 -14.72 -3.12
CA ASN A 3 10.31 -13.81 -2.21
C ASN A 3 9.61 -12.70 -3.01
N HIS A 4 8.44 -13.01 -3.59
CA HIS A 4 7.64 -12.07 -4.37
C HIS A 4 7.24 -10.83 -3.57
N PHE A 5 6.92 -11.02 -2.28
CA PHE A 5 6.65 -9.92 -1.35
C PHE A 5 7.84 -8.97 -1.23
N GLY A 6 9.04 -9.49 -0.94
CA GLY A 6 10.25 -8.68 -0.84
C GLY A 6 10.58 -7.94 -2.14
N LYS A 7 10.40 -8.58 -3.30
CA LYS A 7 10.58 -7.94 -4.61
C LYS A 7 9.59 -6.77 -4.80
N GLY A 8 8.33 -6.98 -4.42
CA GLY A 8 7.30 -5.94 -4.42
C GLY A 8 7.66 -4.77 -3.50
N LEU A 9 8.08 -5.07 -2.28
CA LEU A 9 8.46 -4.07 -1.27
C LEU A 9 9.56 -3.13 -1.78
N ILE A 10 10.64 -3.70 -2.29
CA ILE A 10 11.75 -2.91 -2.85
C ILE A 10 11.31 -2.13 -4.10
N ALA A 11 10.44 -2.72 -4.93
CA ALA A 11 9.89 -2.02 -6.09
C ALA A 11 9.05 -0.79 -5.67
N GLY A 12 8.18 -0.93 -4.67
CA GLY A 12 7.39 0.16 -4.12
C GLY A 12 8.25 1.28 -3.50
N MET A 13 9.30 0.91 -2.78
CA MET A 13 10.24 1.88 -2.19
C MET A 13 11.04 2.66 -3.23
N LYS A 14 11.31 2.06 -4.39
CA LYS A 14 12.02 2.70 -5.51
C LYS A 14 11.08 3.40 -6.49
N ALA A 15 9.79 3.07 -6.48
CA ALA A 15 8.83 3.57 -7.44
C ALA A 15 8.61 5.08 -7.22
N PRO A 16 8.88 5.92 -8.24
CA PRO A 16 8.68 7.38 -8.13
C PRO A 16 7.20 7.75 -7.96
N TYR A 17 6.31 6.96 -8.55
CA TYR A 17 4.86 7.08 -8.56
C TYR A 17 4.21 5.70 -8.41
N ALA A 18 2.98 5.67 -7.94
CA ALA A 18 2.23 4.43 -7.84
C ALA A 18 2.02 3.79 -9.22
N ASP A 19 2.18 2.47 -9.30
CA ASP A 19 1.92 1.73 -10.52
C ASP A 19 0.42 1.67 -10.85
N SER A 20 0.11 1.55 -12.14
CA SER A 20 -1.26 1.39 -12.59
C SER A 20 -1.78 -0.02 -12.30
N ALA A 21 -3.10 -0.15 -12.12
CA ALA A 21 -3.76 -1.46 -11.94
C ALA A 21 -3.35 -2.44 -13.05
N GLN A 22 -3.29 -1.97 -14.30
CA GLN A 22 -2.91 -2.78 -15.46
C GLN A 22 -1.49 -3.33 -15.38
N LYS A 23 -0.53 -2.52 -14.91
CA LYS A 23 0.86 -2.95 -14.75
C LYS A 23 0.98 -4.01 -13.65
N VAL A 24 0.16 -3.92 -12.61
CA VAL A 24 0.19 -4.90 -11.53
C VAL A 24 -0.64 -6.16 -11.77
N LEU A 25 -1.50 -6.20 -12.79
CA LEU A 25 -2.34 -7.37 -13.11
C LEU A 25 -1.52 -8.65 -13.30
N GLY A 26 -0.31 -8.56 -13.85
CA GLY A 26 0.58 -9.70 -14.09
C GLY A 26 1.31 -10.23 -12.85
N PHE A 27 1.19 -9.57 -11.69
CA PHE A 27 1.88 -9.96 -10.46
C PHE A 27 0.95 -10.64 -9.46
N CYS A 28 1.55 -11.49 -8.60
CA CYS A 28 0.85 -12.18 -7.52
C CYS A 28 0.43 -11.21 -6.40
N THR A 29 -0.53 -11.62 -5.58
CA THR A 29 -1.00 -10.87 -4.40
C THR A 29 0.15 -10.47 -3.48
N ASP A 30 1.12 -11.36 -3.22
CA ASP A 30 2.30 -11.07 -2.40
C ASP A 30 3.14 -9.91 -2.93
N TYR A 31 3.39 -9.87 -4.23
CA TYR A 31 4.14 -8.78 -4.86
C TYR A 31 3.38 -7.47 -4.75
N LYS A 32 2.08 -7.47 -5.07
CA LYS A 32 1.23 -6.27 -4.95
C LYS A 32 1.20 -5.75 -3.52
N ARG A 33 1.07 -6.64 -2.54
CA ARG A 33 1.08 -6.30 -1.10
C ARG A 33 2.40 -5.66 -0.70
N GLY A 34 3.52 -6.29 -1.08
CA GLY A 34 4.85 -5.72 -0.86
C GLY A 34 4.96 -4.33 -1.47
N PHE A 35 4.54 -4.17 -2.74
CA PHE A 35 4.59 -2.88 -3.44
C PHE A 35 3.83 -1.78 -2.69
N VAL A 36 2.60 -2.04 -2.26
CA VAL A 36 1.79 -1.06 -1.52
C VAL A 36 2.51 -0.61 -0.24
N LEU A 37 3.02 -1.56 0.55
CA LEU A 37 3.72 -1.25 1.80
C LEU A 37 5.01 -0.48 1.55
N GLY A 38 5.79 -0.88 0.56
CA GLY A 38 7.05 -0.23 0.22
C GLY A 38 6.85 1.20 -0.28
N PHE A 39 5.82 1.40 -1.10
CA PHE A 39 5.45 2.72 -1.61
C PHE A 39 4.96 3.64 -0.50
N SER A 40 4.08 3.14 0.37
CA SER A 40 3.61 3.88 1.55
C SER A 40 4.75 4.23 2.50
N HIS A 41 5.67 3.31 2.76
CA HIS A 41 6.84 3.57 3.60
C HIS A 41 7.71 4.69 3.03
N ARG A 42 8.02 4.63 1.72
CA ARG A 42 8.76 5.68 1.02
C ARG A 42 8.05 7.03 1.09
N MET A 43 6.72 7.06 0.92
CA MET A 43 5.94 8.30 1.05
C MET A 43 6.04 8.87 2.46
N PHE A 44 6.00 8.02 3.48
CA PHE A 44 6.24 8.43 4.87
C PHE A 44 7.66 8.98 5.06
N GLU A 45 8.70 8.33 4.55
CA GLU A 45 10.08 8.84 4.64
C GLU A 45 10.26 10.19 3.93
N LYS A 46 9.56 10.40 2.81
CA LYS A 46 9.66 11.63 2.01
C LYS A 46 8.89 12.80 2.63
N THR A 47 7.70 12.54 3.18
CA THR A 47 6.78 13.59 3.66
C THR A 47 6.78 13.77 5.17
N GLY A 48 7.20 12.74 5.92
CA GLY A 48 7.01 12.64 7.36
C GLY A 48 5.56 12.38 7.78
N ASP A 49 4.61 12.30 6.83
CA ASP A 49 3.19 12.20 7.12
C ASP A 49 2.70 10.74 7.03
N ARG A 50 2.44 10.17 8.22
CA ARG A 50 1.98 8.78 8.34
C ARG A 50 0.51 8.63 7.92
N GLN A 51 -0.30 9.69 8.02
CA GLN A 51 -1.71 9.66 7.65
C GLN A 51 -1.86 9.65 6.13
N LEU A 52 -1.10 10.50 5.44
CA LEU A 52 -1.05 10.53 3.98
C LEU A 52 -0.56 9.19 3.42
N SER A 53 0.53 8.66 3.98
CA SER A 53 1.07 7.34 3.63
C SER A 53 0.03 6.20 3.77
N ALA A 54 -0.73 6.21 4.87
CA ALA A 54 -1.79 5.23 5.11
C ALA A 54 -2.97 5.42 4.13
N TRP A 55 -3.36 6.65 3.83
CA TRP A 55 -4.41 6.95 2.86
C TRP A 55 -4.04 6.44 1.46
N GLU A 56 -2.83 6.71 0.99
CA GLU A 56 -2.33 6.19 -0.28
C GLU A 56 -2.29 4.66 -0.31
N ALA A 57 -1.88 4.03 0.80
CA ALA A 57 -1.92 2.57 0.91
C ALA A 57 -3.34 2.03 0.67
N GLY A 58 -4.35 2.70 1.22
CA GLY A 58 -5.76 2.36 1.05
C GLY A 58 -6.21 2.46 -0.41
N VAL A 59 -5.90 3.59 -1.07
CA VAL A 59 -6.17 3.81 -2.50
C VAL A 59 -5.56 2.69 -3.34
N LEU A 60 -4.29 2.36 -3.14
CA LEU A 60 -3.59 1.33 -3.91
C LEU A 60 -4.12 -0.07 -3.63
N THR A 61 -4.45 -0.36 -2.37
CA THR A 61 -5.06 -1.64 -1.99
C THR A 61 -6.35 -1.88 -2.77
N ARG A 62 -7.20 -0.86 -2.92
CA ARG A 62 -8.42 -0.94 -3.72
C ARG A 62 -8.10 -1.10 -5.20
N ARG A 63 -7.24 -0.24 -5.75
CA ARG A 63 -6.82 -0.23 -7.16
C ARG A 63 -6.25 -1.57 -7.62
N TYR A 64 -5.55 -2.26 -6.73
CA TYR A 64 -4.89 -3.53 -7.03
C TYR A 64 -5.74 -4.77 -6.75
N GLY A 65 -6.96 -4.58 -6.25
CA GLY A 65 -7.88 -5.67 -5.87
C GLY A 65 -7.35 -6.48 -4.69
N LEU A 66 -6.57 -5.86 -3.79
CA LEU A 66 -6.03 -6.52 -2.61
C LEU A 66 -7.06 -6.59 -1.49
N ASP A 67 -6.90 -7.59 -0.64
CA ASP A 67 -7.65 -7.66 0.59
C ASP A 67 -7.22 -6.54 1.55
N LYS A 68 -8.21 -5.75 1.97
CA LYS A 68 -7.99 -4.57 2.81
C LYS A 68 -7.49 -4.95 4.21
N GLU A 69 -7.91 -6.08 4.76
CA GLU A 69 -7.53 -6.49 6.11
C GLU A 69 -6.05 -6.87 6.15
N MET A 70 -5.57 -7.55 5.10
CA MET A 70 -4.15 -7.91 4.97
C MET A 70 -3.19 -6.72 4.93
N VAL A 71 -3.59 -5.59 4.33
CA VAL A 71 -2.75 -4.38 4.28
C VAL A 71 -2.96 -3.53 5.53
N MET A 72 -4.19 -3.48 6.05
CA MET A 72 -4.53 -2.73 7.26
C MET A 72 -3.84 -3.26 8.51
N ASP A 73 -3.59 -4.56 8.59
CA ASP A 73 -2.89 -5.21 9.71
C ASP A 73 -1.55 -4.54 10.03
N PHE A 74 -0.76 -4.18 9.01
CA PHE A 74 0.51 -3.46 9.17
C PHE A 74 0.36 -2.07 9.80
N PHE A 75 -0.78 -1.41 9.57
CA PHE A 75 -1.06 -0.10 10.16
C PHE A 75 -1.67 -0.23 11.56
N ARG A 76 -2.21 -1.41 11.91
CA ARG A 76 -2.72 -1.73 13.26
C ARG A 76 -1.59 -2.06 14.22
N GLU A 77 -0.53 -2.73 13.76
CA GLU A 77 0.65 -3.05 14.60
C GLU A 77 1.38 -1.81 15.14
N HIS A 78 1.13 -0.61 14.58
CA HIS A 78 1.75 0.65 15.00
C HIS A 78 0.82 1.59 15.80
N ASP A 79 -0.29 1.09 16.35
CA ASP A 79 -1.10 1.77 17.39
C ASP A 79 -1.59 3.20 17.05
N SER A 80 -1.98 3.47 15.80
CA SER A 80 -2.64 4.72 15.44
C SER A 80 -4.03 4.45 14.89
N SER A 81 -5.05 4.52 15.74
CA SER A 81 -6.46 4.51 15.33
C SER A 81 -6.74 5.50 14.19
N THR A 82 -5.96 6.59 14.12
CA THR A 82 -6.01 7.58 13.05
C THR A 82 -5.50 7.06 11.70
N THR A 83 -4.36 6.35 11.61
CA THR A 83 -3.83 5.86 10.32
C THR A 83 -4.77 4.83 9.69
N VAL A 84 -5.39 3.97 10.49
CA VAL A 84 -6.43 3.04 10.02
C VAL A 84 -7.64 3.76 9.44
N ARG A 85 -8.05 4.91 10.03
CA ARG A 85 -9.13 5.74 9.49
C ARG A 85 -8.78 6.35 8.14
N TYR A 86 -7.56 6.87 8.00
CA TYR A 86 -7.07 7.44 6.74
C TYR A 86 -6.92 6.36 5.65
N PHE A 87 -6.42 5.18 6.00
CA PHE A 87 -6.40 4.02 5.11
C PHE A 87 -7.79 3.68 4.58
N MET A 88 -8.78 3.55 5.47
CA MET A 88 -10.16 3.27 5.08
C MET A 88 -10.75 4.38 4.20
N ALA A 89 -10.40 5.64 4.46
CA ALA A 89 -10.83 6.77 3.63
C ALA A 89 -10.27 6.66 2.21
N GLY A 90 -8.98 6.35 2.06
CA GLY A 90 -8.36 6.14 0.74
C GLY A 90 -8.93 4.93 0.01
N TYR A 91 -9.14 3.82 0.72
CA TYR A 91 -9.71 2.59 0.14
C TYR A 91 -11.12 2.79 -0.43
N ARG A 92 -11.92 3.66 0.18
CA ARG A 92 -13.29 3.98 -0.28
C ARG A 92 -13.31 4.93 -1.48
N LEU A 93 -12.29 5.78 -1.64
CA LEU A 93 -12.24 6.79 -2.69
C LEU A 93 -12.18 6.20 -4.11
N GLU A 94 -11.40 5.15 -4.33
CA GLU A 94 -11.29 4.44 -5.63
C GLU A 94 -12.53 3.60 -5.98
N GLY A 95 -13.62 3.70 -5.20
CA GLY A 95 -14.88 3.02 -5.45
C GLY A 95 -15.97 3.88 -6.07
N GLN A 96 -15.68 5.14 -6.43
CA GLN A 96 -16.62 6.08 -7.06
C GLN A 96 -16.35 6.27 -8.54
#